data_AF-A0A5K0ZBT8-F1
#
_entry.id   AF-A0A5K0ZBT8-F1
#
_cell.length_a   1.000
_cell.length_b   1.000
_cell.length_c   1.000
_cell.angle_alpha   90.00
_cell.angle_beta   90.00
_cell.angle_gamma   90.00
#
_symmetry.space_group_name_H-M   'P 1'
#
loop_
_entity.id
_entity.type
_entity.pdbx_description
1 polymer ?
#
loop_
_entity_poly.entity_id
_entity_poly.type
_entity_poly.pdbx_seq_one_letter_code
_entity_poly.pdbx_strand_id
1 'polypeptide(L)'
;LLPSEDGKGTVLNPTFLEWHRGDQLLLSWIISSLSEVVHSQVVGLDSSYKAWTTIKRIYAAQSRAKVPQLKSSLQNLKEGTESITTYFHKAKDIAHQ
;
A
#
# COMPACT_ATOMS: atom_id res chain seq x y z
N LEU A 1 -16.78 -11.25 53.41
CA LEU A 1 -17.19 -9.83 53.61
C LEU A 1 -15.91 -9.00 53.50
N LEU A 2 -15.62 -8.22 52.47
CA LEU A 2 -16.47 -7.58 51.43
C LEU A 2 -15.76 -7.62 50.07
N PRO A 3 -16.50 -7.70 48.95
CA PRO A 3 -15.97 -7.53 47.60
C PRO A 3 -15.90 -6.03 47.25
N SER A 4 -14.76 -5.55 46.75
CA SER A 4 -14.70 -4.20 46.17
C SER A 4 -15.14 -4.28 44.72
N GLU A 5 -16.43 -4.06 44.50
CA GLU A 5 -16.95 -3.67 43.20
C GLU A 5 -16.54 -2.22 42.94
N ASP A 6 -15.60 -2.02 42.02
CA ASP A 6 -15.47 -0.74 41.32
C ASP A 6 -15.13 -1.05 39.87
N GLY A 7 -16.20 -1.09 39.06
CA GLY A 7 -16.14 -1.02 37.61
C GLY A 7 -15.59 0.32 37.13
N LYS A 8 -14.31 0.60 37.42
CA LYS A 8 -13.57 1.68 36.75
C LYS A 8 -13.20 1.19 35.37
N GLY A 9 -14.10 1.43 34.42
CA GLY A 9 -13.77 1.43 33.00
C GLY A 9 -12.45 2.15 32.81
N THR A 10 -11.50 1.46 32.18
CA THR A 10 -10.12 1.88 31.97
C THR A 10 -10.10 3.33 31.50
N VAL A 11 -9.80 4.28 32.41
CA VAL A 11 -9.74 5.70 32.04
C VAL A 11 -8.55 5.85 31.11
N LEU A 12 -8.83 5.88 29.81
CA LEU A 12 -7.82 6.05 28.77
C LEU A 12 -7.10 7.39 29.00
N ASN A 13 -5.77 7.36 28.89
CA ASN A 13 -4.95 8.55 29.10
C ASN A 13 -5.41 9.67 28.12
N PRO A 14 -5.79 10.86 28.59
CA PRO A 14 -6.27 11.94 27.73
C PRO A 14 -5.22 12.38 26.70
N THR A 15 -3.93 12.33 27.02
CA THR A 15 -2.83 12.58 26.08
C THR A 15 -2.79 11.54 24.96
N PHE A 16 -3.11 10.29 25.26
CA PHE A 16 -3.19 9.24 24.24
C PHE A 16 -4.38 9.48 23.30
N LEU A 17 -5.52 9.96 23.81
CA LEU A 17 -6.68 10.28 22.97
C LEU A 17 -6.38 11.42 21.98
N GLU A 18 -5.66 12.45 22.43
CA GLU A 18 -5.25 13.56 21.57
C GLU A 18 -4.26 13.11 20.49
N TRP A 19 -3.26 12.30 20.85
CA TRP A 19 -2.35 11.69 19.89
C TRP A 19 -3.08 10.79 18.89
N HIS A 20 -4.00 9.95 19.37
CA HIS A 20 -4.75 9.02 18.54
C HIS A 20 -5.63 9.76 17.53
N ARG A 21 -6.25 10.87 17.92
CA ARG A 21 -7.01 11.72 17.00
C ARG A 21 -6.14 12.24 15.86
N GLY A 22 -4.91 12.68 16.15
CA GLY A 22 -3.95 13.10 15.14
C GLY A 22 -3.51 11.96 14.22
N ASP A 23 -3.24 10.79 14.78
CA ASP A 23 -2.89 9.58 14.02
C ASP A 23 -4.02 9.15 13.07
N GLN A 24 -5.28 9.22 13.50
CA GLN A 24 -6.44 8.90 12.66
C GLN A 24 -6.66 9.92 11.53
N LEU A 25 -6.37 11.20 11.75
CA LEU A 25 -6.42 12.22 10.69
C LEU A 25 -5.33 11.95 9.64
N LEU A 26 -4.10 11.69 10.08
CA LEU A 26 -2.99 11.32 9.20
C LEU A 26 -3.29 10.05 8.42
N LEU A 27 -3.85 9.03 9.08
CA LEU A 27 -4.27 7.80 8.44
C LEU A 27 -5.32 8.07 7.35
N SER A 28 -6.31 8.91 7.64
CA SER A 28 -7.34 9.30 6.67
C SER A 28 -6.76 10.02 5.45
N TRP A 29 -5.81 10.95 5.65
CA TRP A 29 -5.12 11.63 4.54
C TRP A 29 -4.28 10.67 3.71
N ILE A 30 -3.54 9.77 4.36
CA ILE A 30 -2.78 8.72 3.69
C ILE A 30 -3.73 7.89 2.83
N ILE A 31 -4.81 7.35 3.40
CA ILE A 31 -5.79 6.53 2.68
C ILE A 31 -6.42 7.29 1.51
N SER A 32 -6.78 8.55 1.68
CA SER A 32 -7.37 9.40 0.63
C SER A 32 -6.42 9.70 -0.53
N SER A 33 -5.10 9.72 -0.27
CA SER A 33 -4.09 9.96 -1.32
C SER A 33 -3.76 8.72 -2.16
N LEU A 34 -4.22 7.53 -1.73
CA LEU A 34 -3.88 6.26 -2.36
C LEU A 34 -4.87 5.92 -3.48
N SER A 35 -4.36 5.30 -4.54
CA SER A 35 -5.23 4.67 -5.56
C SER A 35 -5.96 3.45 -4.99
N GLU A 36 -7.09 3.06 -5.58
CA GLU A 36 -7.91 1.90 -5.16
C GLU A 36 -7.09 0.63 -4.91
N VAL A 37 -6.01 0.43 -5.68
CA VAL A 37 -5.12 -0.74 -5.60
C VAL A 37 -4.45 -0.84 -4.23
N VAL A 38 -4.03 0.28 -3.65
CA VAL A 38 -3.36 0.30 -2.34
C VAL A 38 -4.38 0.44 -1.21
N HIS A 39 -5.56 1.01 -1.51
CA HIS A 39 -6.67 1.13 -0.55
C HIS A 39 -7.06 -0.23 0.04
N SER A 40 -7.27 -1.26 -0.81
CA SER A 40 -7.63 -2.61 -0.34
C SER A 40 -6.58 -3.28 0.57
N GLN A 41 -5.30 -2.89 0.47
CA GLN A 41 -4.22 -3.44 1.29
C GLN A 41 -3.99 -2.69 2.60
N VAL A 42 -4.60 -1.51 2.74
CA VAL A 42 -4.46 -0.62 3.90
C VAL A 42 -5.76 -0.56 4.72
N VAL A 43 -6.89 -1.00 4.15
CA VAL A 43 -8.17 -1.18 4.86
C VAL A 43 -7.98 -2.15 6.04
N GLY A 44 -8.20 -1.63 7.26
CA GLY A 44 -8.07 -2.39 8.52
C GLY A 44 -6.79 -2.11 9.33
N LEU A 45 -5.96 -1.14 8.92
CA LEU A 45 -4.79 -0.72 9.70
C LEU A 45 -5.15 0.40 10.68
N ASP A 46 -5.07 0.11 11.98
CA ASP A 46 -5.46 1.07 13.05
C ASP A 46 -4.45 2.19 13.33
N SER A 47 -3.36 2.27 12.57
CA SER A 47 -2.33 3.30 12.78
C SER A 47 -1.70 3.79 11.49
N SER A 48 -1.47 5.11 11.41
CA SER A 48 -0.80 5.76 10.30
C SER A 48 0.59 5.17 10.04
N TYR A 49 1.31 4.76 11.08
CA TYR A 49 2.62 4.12 10.96
C TYR A 49 2.54 2.78 10.22
N LYS A 50 1.55 1.94 10.57
CA LYS A 50 1.35 0.64 9.90
C LYS A 50 0.95 0.85 8.44
N ALA A 51 0.09 1.83 8.17
CA ALA A 51 -0.28 2.20 6.80
C ALA A 51 0.95 2.63 5.99
N TRP A 52 1.74 3.58 6.52
CA TRP A 52 2.92 4.10 5.85
C TRP A 52 4.00 3.04 5.57
N THR A 53 4.27 2.17 6.54
CA THR A 53 5.24 1.08 6.38
C THR A 53 4.77 0.05 5.35
N THR A 54 3.47 -0.26 5.32
CA THR A 54 2.87 -1.15 4.31
C THR A 54 2.98 -0.57 2.91
N ILE A 55 2.63 0.71 2.73
CA ILE A 55 2.77 1.42 1.45
C ILE A 55 4.21 1.39 0.97
N LYS A 56 5.16 1.73 1.86
CA LYS A 56 6.59 1.69 1.55
C LYS A 56 7.03 0.31 1.08
N ARG A 57 6.56 -0.75 1.73
CA ARG A 57 6.85 -2.14 1.33
C ARG A 57 6.28 -2.49 -0.04
N ILE A 58 5.04 -2.12 -0.31
CA ILE A 58 4.36 -2.38 -1.60
C ILE A 58 5.11 -1.68 -2.73
N TYR A 59 5.37 -0.38 -2.60
CA TYR A 59 6.08 0.39 -3.63
C TYR A 59 7.53 -0.06 -3.79
N ALA A 60 8.22 -0.43 -2.71
CA ALA A 60 9.56 -1.00 -2.80
C ALA A 60 9.58 -2.35 -3.52
N ALA A 61 8.58 -3.22 -3.27
CA ALA A 61 8.44 -4.48 -3.97
C ALA A 61 8.12 -4.26 -5.47
N GLN A 62 7.20 -3.35 -5.79
CA GLN A 62 6.86 -2.99 -7.16
C GLN A 62 8.08 -2.42 -7.90
N SER A 63 8.82 -1.50 -7.30
CA SER A 63 10.05 -0.92 -7.88
C SER A 63 11.10 -2.00 -8.18
N ARG A 64 11.35 -2.94 -7.26
CA ARG A 64 12.30 -4.04 -7.47
C ARG A 64 11.84 -5.04 -8.54
N ALA A 65 10.53 -5.25 -8.66
CA ALA A 65 9.97 -6.16 -9.65
C ALA A 65 9.96 -5.58 -11.08
N LYS A 66 9.95 -4.25 -11.24
CA LYS A 66 9.92 -3.59 -12.55
C LYS A 66 11.07 -3.98 -13.46
N VAL A 67 12.31 -4.01 -12.97
CA VAL A 67 13.49 -4.33 -13.78
C VAL A 67 13.47 -5.76 -14.35
N PRO A 68 13.28 -6.83 -13.54
CA PRO A 68 13.19 -8.19 -14.07
C PRO A 68 11.92 -8.41 -14.90
N GLN A 69 10.78 -7.78 -14.56
CA GLN A 69 9.59 -7.83 -15.41
C GLN A 69 9.84 -7.22 -16.78
N LEU A 70 10.45 -6.04 -16.84
CA LEU A 70 10.78 -5.38 -18.10
C LEU A 70 11.76 -6.21 -18.93
N LYS A 71 12.80 -6.78 -18.28
CA LYS A 71 13.75 -7.67 -18.93
C LYS A 71 13.06 -8.94 -19.47
N SER A 72 12.16 -9.54 -18.70
CA SER A 72 11.39 -10.71 -19.12
C SER A 72 10.43 -10.37 -20.27
N SER A 73 9.73 -9.24 -20.23
CA SER A 73 8.88 -8.76 -21.33
C SER A 73 9.68 -8.54 -22.61
N LEU A 74 10.87 -7.94 -22.52
CA LEU A 74 11.76 -7.73 -23.66
C LEU A 74 12.32 -9.06 -24.21
N GLN A 75 12.63 -10.02 -23.35
CA GLN A 75 13.08 -11.35 -23.76
C GLN A 75 11.96 -12.16 -24.41
N ASN A 76 10.75 -12.12 -23.85
CA ASN A 76 9.55 -12.76 -24.41
C ASN A 76 9.08 -12.11 -25.72
N LEU A 77 9.43 -10.85 -25.97
CA LEU A 77 9.12 -10.18 -27.24
C LEU A 77 9.89 -10.80 -28.42
N LYS A 78 10.93 -11.62 -28.18
CA LYS A 78 11.93 -11.94 -29.19
C LYS A 78 11.76 -13.26 -29.93
N GLU A 79 10.82 -14.13 -29.56
CA GLU A 79 10.77 -15.46 -30.21
C GLU A 79 9.37 -16.08 -30.12
N GLY A 80 8.49 -15.75 -31.07
CA GLY A 80 7.18 -16.41 -31.17
C GLY A 80 6.16 -15.68 -32.03
N THR A 81 6.15 -15.98 -33.33
CA THR A 81 4.93 -16.06 -34.17
C THR A 81 3.98 -14.85 -34.22
N GLU A 82 4.41 -13.62 -33.95
CA GLU A 82 3.57 -12.43 -34.09
C GLU A 82 4.12 -11.40 -35.08
N SER A 83 3.22 -10.83 -35.87
CA SER A 83 3.49 -9.79 -36.87
C SER A 83 4.32 -8.62 -36.29
N ILE A 84 5.24 -8.09 -37.10
CA ILE A 84 6.07 -6.89 -36.83
C ILE A 84 5.24 -5.71 -36.27
N THR A 85 3.98 -5.59 -36.68
CA THR A 85 3.07 -4.56 -36.17
C THR A 85 2.75 -4.73 -34.69
N THR A 86 2.50 -5.96 -34.23
CA THR A 86 2.25 -6.26 -32.80
C THR A 86 3.49 -6.02 -31.95
N TYR A 87 4.67 -6.32 -32.50
CA TYR A 87 5.96 -6.02 -31.85
C TYR A 87 6.17 -4.51 -31.67
N PHE A 88 5.90 -3.71 -32.70
CA PHE A 88 6.06 -2.25 -32.65
C PHE A 88 5.10 -1.59 -31.65
N HIS A 89 3.84 -2.04 -31.61
CA HIS A 89 2.86 -1.57 -30.62
C HIS A 89 3.27 -1.91 -29.20
N LYS A 90 3.66 -3.17 -28.93
CA LYS A 90 4.14 -3.60 -27.60
C LYS A 90 5.42 -2.86 -27.20
N ALA A 91 6.37 -2.65 -28.11
CA ALA A 91 7.58 -1.88 -27.83
C ALA A 91 7.28 -0.41 -27.48
N LYS A 92 6.30 0.20 -28.16
CA LYS A 92 5.83 1.55 -27.85
C LYS A 92 5.16 1.63 -26.49
N ASP A 93 4.33 0.65 -26.14
CA ASP A 93 3.63 0.60 -24.85
C ASP A 93 4.61 0.35 -23.68
N ILE A 94 5.63 -0.48 -23.90
CA ILE A 94 6.71 -0.73 -22.93
C ILE A 94 7.58 0.51 -22.71
N ALA A 95 7.84 1.31 -23.75
CA ALA A 95 8.60 2.55 -23.63
C ALA A 95 7.86 3.67 -22.88
N HIS A 96 6.54 3.55 -22.73
CA HIS A 96 5.66 4.56 -22.12
C HIS A 96 5.20 4.23 -20.68
N GLN A 97 5.81 3.24 -20.02
CA GLN A 97 5.42 2.75 -18.68
C GLN A 97 6.47 3.05 -17.58
#